data_AF-A0A7C5J026-F1
#
_entry.id   AF-A0A7C5J026-F1
#
_cell.length_a   1.000
_cell.length_b   1.000
_cell.length_c   1.000
_cell.angle_alpha   90.00
_cell.angle_beta   90.00
_cell.angle_gamma   90.00
#
_symmetry.space_group_name_H-M   'P 1'
#
loop_
_entity.id
_entity.type
_entity.pdbx_description
1 polymer ?
#
loop_
_entity_poly.entity_id
_entity_poly.type
_entity_poly.pdbx_seq_one_letter_code
_entity_poly.pdbx_strand_id
1 'polypeptide(L)' 'MSDREESPDGSVIYRHQQMAPGDGSVDHADDTRIEAHLDRVHGGQRVVFHEIVSERVHVDVHILAPT' A
#
# COMPACT_ATOMS: atom_id res chain seq x y z
N MET A 1 26.40 12.74 -16.67
CA MET A 1 26.86 11.37 -16.36
C MET A 1 26.09 10.95 -15.13
N SER A 2 25.33 9.86 -15.17
CA SER A 2 24.61 9.36 -14.00
C SER A 2 25.58 8.51 -13.20
N ASP A 3 26.03 8.98 -12.04
CA ASP A 3 26.82 8.18 -11.11
C ASP A 3 25.95 7.04 -10.59
N ARG A 4 26.16 5.84 -11.14
CA ARG A 4 25.45 4.64 -10.74
C ARG A 4 26.11 4.13 -9.46
N GLU A 5 25.38 4.07 -8.36
CA GLU A 5 25.87 3.54 -7.09
C GLU A 5 25.83 2.00 -7.15
N GLU A 6 26.94 1.36 -6.80
CA GLU A 6 27.11 -0.10 -6.84
C GLU A 6 27.59 -0.59 -5.47
N SER A 7 27.14 -1.77 -5.03
CA SER A 7 27.68 -2.45 -3.85
C SER A 7 29.04 -3.09 -4.16
N PRO A 8 29.81 -3.53 -3.13
CA PRO A 8 31.14 -4.12 -3.35
C PRO A 8 31.16 -5.38 -4.23
N ASP A 9 30.01 -6.05 -4.41
CA ASP A 9 29.82 -7.20 -5.31
C ASP A 9 29.40 -6.80 -6.73
N GLY A 10 29.28 -5.50 -7.03
CA GLY A 10 28.88 -4.96 -8.32
C GLY A 10 27.36 -4.88 -8.55
N SER A 11 26.54 -5.20 -7.54
CA SER A 11 25.09 -5.04 -7.65
C SER A 11 24.68 -3.56 -7.62
N VAL A 12 23.71 -3.16 -8.43
CA VAL A 12 23.24 -1.75 -8.47
C VAL A 12 22.43 -1.42 -7.23
N ILE A 13 22.81 -0.35 -6.53
CA ILE A 13 22.07 0.18 -5.37
C ILE A 13 21.03 1.19 -5.87
N TYR A 14 19.76 0.86 -5.70
CA TYR A 14 18.65 1.78 -5.98
C TYR A 14 18.32 2.58 -4.73
N ARG A 15 18.29 3.91 -4.84
CA ARG A 15 17.88 4.82 -3.78
C ARG A 15 16.47 5.32 -4.04
N HIS A 16 15.70 5.49 -2.96
CA HIS A 16 14.40 6.12 -3.06
C HIS A 16 14.57 7.57 -3.52
N GLN A 17 14.05 7.90 -4.70
CA GLN A 17 13.99 9.29 -5.16
C GLN A 17 12.75 9.94 -4.58
N GLN A 18 12.92 11.13 -4.02
CA GLN A 18 11.79 11.95 -3.63
C GLN A 18 11.01 12.34 -4.90
N MET A 19 9.82 11.79 -5.06
CA MET A 19 8.92 12.17 -6.15
C MET A 19 8.30 13.53 -5.86
N ALA A 20 8.09 14.34 -6.89
CA ALA A 20 7.29 15.54 -6.78
C ALA A 20 5.85 15.15 -6.35
N PRO A 21 5.20 15.92 -5.46
CA PRO A 21 3.82 15.66 -5.09
C PRO A 21 2.95 15.59 -6.34
N GLY A 22 2.15 14.54 -6.44
CA GLY A 22 1.20 14.33 -7.51
C GLY A 22 0.08 15.37 -7.48
N ASP A 23 -0.74 15.36 -8.52
CA ASP A 23 -1.90 16.22 -8.77
C ASP A 23 -3.07 16.08 -7.75
N GLY A 24 -2.82 15.47 -6.59
CA GLY A 24 -3.70 15.55 -5.43
C GLY A 24 -4.96 14.69 -5.47
N SER A 25 -5.17 13.85 -6.50
CA SER A 25 -6.25 12.85 -6.43
C SER A 25 -5.76 11.63 -5.64
N VAL A 26 -6.13 11.60 -4.37
CA VAL A 26 -6.01 10.42 -3.53
C VAL A 26 -7.08 9.43 -3.95
N ASP A 27 -6.68 8.25 -4.42
CA ASP A 27 -7.63 7.15 -4.62
C ASP A 27 -7.96 6.59 -3.24
N HIS A 28 -9.22 6.74 -2.81
CA HIS A 28 -9.68 6.18 -1.55
C HIS A 28 -9.87 4.67 -1.70
N ALA A 29 -9.12 3.90 -0.90
CA ALA A 29 -9.26 2.45 -0.82
C ALA A 29 -10.54 1.98 -0.12
N ASP A 30 -11.33 2.91 0.45
CA ASP A 30 -12.63 2.69 1.09
C ASP A 30 -13.71 2.25 0.08
N ASP A 31 -13.56 1.06 -0.49
CA ASP A 31 -14.58 0.42 -1.34
C ASP A 31 -15.51 -0.44 -0.47
N THR A 32 -16.70 0.08 -0.23
CA THR A 32 -17.76 -0.60 0.53
C THR A 32 -18.13 -1.98 -0.04
N ARG A 33 -17.79 -2.28 -1.29
CA ARG A 33 -18.01 -3.62 -1.88
C ARG A 33 -17.09 -4.67 -1.29
N ILE A 34 -15.87 -4.31 -0.89
CA ILE A 34 -14.92 -5.24 -0.24
C ILE A 34 -15.47 -5.63 1.13
N GLU A 35 -15.90 -4.64 1.92
CA GLU A 35 -16.52 -4.86 3.22
C GLU A 35 -17.75 -5.77 3.13
N ALA A 36 -18.67 -5.47 2.21
CA ALA A 36 -19.86 -6.28 1.99
C ALA A 36 -19.53 -7.72 1.57
N HIS A 37 -18.48 -7.92 0.77
CA HIS A 37 -18.01 -9.25 0.41
C HIS A 37 -17.48 -10.01 1.63
N LEU A 38 -16.61 -9.38 2.42
CA LEU A 38 -16.02 -9.99 3.63
C LEU A 38 -17.10 -10.33 4.66
N ASP A 39 -18.08 -9.45 4.88
CA ASP A 39 -19.20 -9.70 5.79
C ASP A 39 -20.02 -10.90 5.37
N ARG A 40 -20.31 -11.02 4.07
CA ARG A 40 -21.08 -12.14 3.53
C ARG A 40 -20.35 -13.48 3.67
N VAL A 41 -19.03 -13.50 3.48
CA VAL A 41 -18.27 -14.77 3.41
C VAL A 41 -17.74 -15.20 4.77
N HIS A 42 -17.30 -14.27 5.62
CA HIS A 42 -16.62 -14.62 6.88
C HIS A 42 -17.43 -14.28 8.13
N GLY A 43 -18.36 -13.32 8.07
CA GLY A 43 -19.27 -12.96 9.16
C GLY A 43 -18.60 -12.84 10.54
N GLY A 44 -18.19 -11.64 10.95
CA GLY A 44 -17.57 -11.51 12.28
C GLY A 44 -16.91 -10.17 12.54
N GLN A 45 -16.28 -10.07 13.71
CA GLN A 45 -15.48 -8.90 14.07
C GLN A 45 -14.19 -8.88 13.24
N ARG A 46 -13.94 -7.76 12.58
CA ARG A 46 -12.71 -7.48 11.85
C ARG A 46 -12.01 -6.25 12.41
N VAL A 47 -10.70 -6.23 12.25
CA VAL A 47 -9.87 -5.03 12.45
C VAL A 47 -9.36 -4.61 11.08
N VAL A 48 -9.41 -3.31 10.79
CA VAL A 48 -8.88 -2.74 9.54
C VAL A 48 -7.73 -1.80 9.88
N PHE A 49 -6.56 -2.08 9.31
CA PHE A 49 -5.42 -1.17 9.34
C PHE A 49 -5.37 -0.40 8.03
N HIS A 50 -5.37 0.92 8.11
CA HIS A 50 -5.25 1.80 6.96
C HIS A 50 -3.84 2.37 6.92
N GLU A 51 -3.15 2.21 5.80
CA GLU A 51 -1.80 2.75 5.58
C GLU A 51 -1.75 3.54 4.28
N ILE A 52 -1.25 4.77 4.36
CA ILE A 52 -1.03 5.65 3.20
C ILE A 52 0.43 5.54 2.81
N VAL A 53 0.72 4.77 1.77
CA VAL A 53 2.11 4.51 1.31
C VAL A 53 2.60 5.63 0.39
N SER A 54 1.68 6.32 -0.29
CA SER A 54 1.95 7.54 -1.06
C SER A 54 0.65 8.30 -1.30
N GLU A 55 0.74 9.50 -1.87
CA GLU A 55 -0.42 10.30 -2.26
C GLU A 55 -1.38 9.58 -3.23
N ARG A 56 -0.91 8.54 -3.95
CA ARG A 56 -1.70 7.77 -4.91
C ARG A 56 -2.03 6.36 -4.45
N VAL A 57 -1.45 5.90 -3.35
CA VAL A 57 -1.53 4.49 -2.94
C VAL A 57 -1.89 4.40 -1.47
N HIS A 58 -3.10 3.92 -1.23
CA HIS A 58 -3.61 3.54 0.08
C HIS A 58 -3.75 2.03 0.15
N VAL A 59 -3.34 1.44 1.26
CA VAL A 59 -3.38 0.00 1.50
C VAL A 59 -4.16 -0.25 2.78
N ASP A 60 -5.26 -0.99 2.64
CA ASP A 60 -6.09 -1.41 3.76
C ASP A 60 -5.93 -2.91 4.00
N VAL A 61 -5.60 -3.28 5.23
CA VAL A 61 -5.41 -4.67 5.65
C VAL A 61 -6.55 -5.08 6.57
N HIS A 62 -7.46 -5.89 6.05
CA HIS A 62 -8.54 -6.51 6.82
C HIS A 62 -8.01 -7.76 7.53
N ILE A 63 -7.98 -7.74 8.86
CA ILE A 63 -7.64 -8.89 9.69
C ILE A 63 -8.93 -9.55 10.16
N LEU A 64 -9.06 -10.83 9.84
CA LEU A 64 -10.22 -11.66 10.14
C LEU A 64 -9.87 -12.66 11.25
N ALA A 65 -10.80 -12.90 12.17
CA ALA A 65 -10.63 -13.94 13.17
C ALA A 65 -10.54 -15.33 12.49
N PRO A 66 -9.70 -16.25 13.00
CA PRO A 66 -9.67 -17.63 12.51
C PRO A 66 -11.03 -18.31 12.71
N THR A 67 -11.41 -19.13 11.74
CA THR A 67 -12.58 -20.03 11.81
C THR A 67 -12.23 -21.39 12.37
#